data_AF-A0A748VBQ1-F1
#
_entry.id   AF-A0A748VBQ1-F1
#
_cell.length_a   1.000
_cell.length_b   1.000
_cell.length_c   1.000
_cell.angle_alpha   90.00
_cell.angle_beta   90.00
_cell.angle_gamma   90.00
#
_symmetry.space_group_name_H-M   'P 1'
#
loop_
_entity.id
_entity.type
_entity.pdbx_description
1 polymer ?
#
loop_
_entity_poly.entity_id
_entity_poly.type
_entity_poly.pdbx_seq_one_letter_code
_entity_poly.pdbx_strand_id
1 'polypeptide(L)'
;NGTTHQRYLQDKQQAITPVAYDSYLNAFTDLKNNRLEGVFGDVAAIGKWLKNNPDYAIMDERASDPDYYGKGLGIAVRKGNDALLQEINAALDKVKASPEYAQMQEKWFTQ
;
A
#
# COMPACT_ATOMS: atom_id res chain seq x y z
N ASN A 1 -11.25 -2.88 4.84
CA ASN A 1 -11.28 -1.92 5.97
C ASN A 1 -10.03 -2.01 6.84
N GLY A 2 -9.53 -0.89 7.38
CA GLY A 2 -8.42 -0.87 8.35
C GLY A 2 -7.04 -0.48 7.78
N THR A 3 -6.99 0.20 6.63
CA THR A 3 -5.72 0.66 6.04
C THR A 3 -5.32 2.04 6.56
N THR A 4 -4.03 2.37 6.45
CA THR A 4 -3.53 3.73 6.67
C THR A 4 -4.24 4.77 5.80
N HIS A 5 -4.56 4.39 4.55
CA HIS A 5 -5.29 5.23 3.60
C HIS A 5 -6.69 5.61 4.08
N GLN A 6 -7.42 4.65 4.64
CA GLN A 6 -8.75 4.90 5.19
C GLN A 6 -8.69 5.89 6.35
N ARG A 7 -7.75 5.70 7.28
CA ARG A 7 -7.57 6.59 8.43
C ARG A 7 -7.20 8.00 7.98
N TYR A 8 -6.27 8.13 7.02
CA TYR A 8 -5.87 9.43 6.48
C TYR A 8 -7.05 10.19 5.84
N LEU A 9 -7.86 9.54 5.00
CA LEU A 9 -9.01 10.21 4.38
C LEU A 9 -10.02 10.68 5.42
N GLN A 10 -10.33 9.85 6.41
CA GLN A 10 -11.28 10.20 7.47
C GLN A 10 -10.81 11.38 8.33
N ASP A 11 -9.52 11.41 8.68
CA ASP A 11 -8.98 12.41 9.59
C ASP A 11 -8.64 13.74 8.88
N LYS A 12 -8.10 13.66 7.65
CA LYS A 12 -7.49 14.81 6.95
C LYS A 12 -8.28 15.30 5.74
N GLN A 13 -9.19 14.49 5.20
CA GLN A 13 -9.91 14.81 3.96
C GLN A 13 -11.43 14.68 4.16
N GLN A 14 -11.97 15.39 5.15
CA GLN A 14 -13.37 15.28 5.58
C GLN A 14 -14.40 15.69 4.52
N ALA A 15 -13.98 16.45 3.50
CA ALA A 15 -14.82 16.80 2.35
C ALA A 15 -15.01 15.63 1.38
N ILE A 16 -14.16 14.60 1.44
CA ILE A 16 -14.23 13.40 0.61
C ILE A 16 -15.04 12.34 1.36
N THR A 17 -15.99 11.69 0.69
CA THR A 17 -16.73 10.56 1.27
C THR A 17 -15.95 9.26 1.06
N PRO A 18 -15.37 8.64 2.10
CA PRO A 18 -14.64 7.39 1.95
C PRO A 18 -15.62 6.22 1.75
N VAL A 19 -15.42 5.45 0.68
CA VAL A 19 -16.12 4.18 0.46
C VAL A 19 -15.16 3.02 0.73
N ALA A 20 -15.46 2.23 1.75
CA ALA A 20 -14.60 1.13 2.16
C ALA A 20 -14.80 -0.12 1.30
N TYR A 21 -13.70 -0.70 0.87
CA TYR A 21 -13.65 -2.02 0.24
C TYR A 21 -12.69 -2.94 1.00
N ASP A 22 -12.96 -4.24 0.93
CA ASP A 22 -12.05 -5.26 1.46
C ASP A 22 -11.02 -5.72 0.42
N SER A 23 -11.15 -5.27 -0.84
CA SER A 23 -10.21 -5.57 -1.92
C SER A 23 -10.09 -4.40 -2.88
N TYR A 24 -8.86 -4.06 -3.29
CA TYR A 24 -8.60 -3.10 -4.36
C TYR A 24 -9.25 -3.51 -5.69
N LEU A 25 -9.38 -4.81 -5.99
CA LEU A 25 -10.01 -5.27 -7.22
C LEU A 25 -11.49 -4.85 -7.31
N ASN A 26 -12.19 -4.88 -6.19
CA ASN A 26 -13.59 -4.45 -6.12
C ASN A 26 -13.67 -2.92 -6.26
N ALA A 27 -12.75 -2.19 -5.59
CA ALA A 27 -12.69 -0.73 -5.70
C ALA A 27 -12.39 -0.27 -7.15
N PHE A 28 -11.45 -0.92 -7.84
CA PHE A 28 -11.14 -0.60 -9.24
C PHE A 28 -12.28 -0.96 -10.19
N THR A 29 -13.04 -2.04 -9.92
CA THR A 29 -14.23 -2.38 -10.70
C THR A 29 -15.28 -1.27 -10.59
N ASP A 30 -15.52 -0.76 -9.37
CA ASP A 30 -16.49 0.31 -9.16
C ASP A 30 -16.02 1.68 -9.68
N LEU A 31 -14.70 1.94 -9.69
CA LEU A 31 -14.12 3.07 -10.41
C LEU A 31 -14.44 3.01 -11.92
N LYS A 32 -14.24 1.85 -12.55
CA LYS A 32 -14.56 1.65 -13.98
C LYS A 32 -16.03 1.78 -14.31
N ASN A 33 -16.90 1.46 -13.37
CA ASN A 33 -18.35 1.56 -13.52
C ASN A 33 -18.90 2.94 -13.12
N ASN A 34 -18.04 3.95 -12.95
CA ASN A 34 -18.40 5.32 -12.55
C ASN A 34 -19.18 5.38 -11.23
N ARG A 35 -18.94 4.42 -10.31
CA ARG A 35 -19.50 4.42 -8.96
C ARG A 35 -18.58 5.11 -7.95
N LEU A 36 -17.32 5.31 -8.32
CA LEU A 36 -16.30 6.02 -7.57
C LEU A 36 -15.58 7.00 -8.50
N GLU A 37 -15.19 8.15 -7.97
CA GLU A 37 -14.37 9.13 -8.69
C GLU A 37 -12.86 8.85 -8.55
N GLY A 38 -12.47 7.98 -7.61
CA GLY A 38 -11.07 7.65 -7.39
C GLY A 38 -10.86 6.47 -6.44
N VAL A 39 -9.67 5.89 -6.51
CA VAL A 39 -9.19 4.84 -5.59
C VAL A 39 -7.90 5.33 -4.95
N PHE A 40 -7.89 5.37 -3.62
CA PHE A 40 -6.76 5.86 -2.84
C PHE A 40 -6.00 4.69 -2.21
N GLY A 41 -4.69 4.60 -2.48
CA GLY A 41 -3.84 3.47 -2.09
C GLY A 41 -2.36 3.67 -2.37
N ASP A 42 -1.56 2.63 -2.10
CA ASP A 42 -0.11 2.65 -2.32
C ASP A 42 0.27 2.80 -3.80
N VAL A 43 1.23 3.70 -4.08
CA VAL A 43 1.65 4.05 -5.45
C VAL A 43 2.07 2.86 -6.30
N ALA A 44 2.71 1.84 -5.71
CA ALA A 44 3.13 0.64 -6.43
C ALA A 44 1.92 -0.22 -6.87
N ALA A 45 0.90 -0.34 -6.02
CA ALA A 45 -0.31 -1.10 -6.32
C ALA A 45 -1.14 -0.39 -7.39
N ILE A 46 -1.33 0.93 -7.24
CA ILE A 46 -2.04 1.75 -8.24
C ILE A 46 -1.28 1.75 -9.57
N GLY A 47 0.04 1.97 -9.56
CA GLY A 47 0.87 1.99 -10.76
C GLY A 47 0.83 0.67 -11.53
N LYS A 48 0.84 -0.48 -10.83
CA LYS A 48 0.68 -1.79 -11.46
C LYS A 48 -0.68 -1.93 -12.17
N TRP A 49 -1.76 -1.41 -11.58
CA TRP A 49 -3.07 -1.43 -12.21
C TRP A 49 -3.12 -0.51 -13.44
N LEU A 50 -2.53 0.69 -13.36
CA LEU A 50 -2.51 1.67 -14.45
C LEU A 50 -1.80 1.17 -15.72
N LYS A 51 -0.82 0.28 -15.61
CA LYS A 51 -0.17 -0.36 -16.78
C LYS A 51 -1.18 -0.98 -17.77
N ASN A 52 -2.35 -1.39 -17.28
CA ASN A 52 -3.40 -2.02 -18.08
C ASN A 52 -4.66 -1.13 -18.23
N ASN A 53 -4.62 0.12 -17.75
CA ASN A 53 -5.79 1.02 -17.69
C ASN A 53 -5.36 2.46 -18.03
N PRO A 54 -5.02 2.76 -19.30
CA PRO A 54 -4.40 4.01 -19.70
C PRO A 54 -5.32 5.24 -19.64
N ASP A 55 -6.63 5.05 -19.53
CA ASP A 55 -7.61 6.14 -19.42
C ASP A 55 -7.63 6.77 -18.01
N TYR A 56 -6.85 6.22 -17.08
CA TYR A 56 -6.75 6.66 -15.70
C TYR A 56 -5.33 7.15 -15.42
N ALA A 57 -5.19 8.00 -14.42
CA ALA A 57 -3.90 8.54 -14.01
C ALA A 57 -3.79 8.61 -12.48
N ILE A 58 -2.55 8.75 -12.00
CA ILE A 58 -2.29 9.10 -10.59
C ILE A 58 -2.51 10.60 -10.45
N MET A 59 -3.27 11.02 -9.43
CA MET A 59 -3.45 12.42 -9.09
C MET A 59 -2.12 13.07 -8.69
N ASP A 60 -1.91 14.33 -9.08
CA ASP A 60 -0.67 15.08 -8.80
C ASP A 60 -0.43 15.27 -7.29
N GLU A 61 -1.49 15.61 -6.56
CA GLU A 61 -1.42 15.74 -5.11
C GLU A 61 -1.31 14.35 -4.46
N ARG A 62 -0.29 14.18 -3.61
CA ARG A 62 -0.01 12.94 -2.89
C ARG A 62 -0.13 13.15 -1.39
N ALA A 63 -0.72 12.18 -0.71
CA ALA A 63 -0.70 12.12 0.74
C ALA A 63 0.68 11.68 1.24
N SER A 64 1.33 12.54 2.02
CA SER A 64 2.68 12.30 2.56
C SER A 64 2.79 12.64 4.05
N ASP A 65 1.66 12.88 4.73
CA ASP A 65 1.61 13.21 6.15
C ASP A 65 2.36 12.15 6.98
N PRO A 66 3.45 12.52 7.70
CA PRO A 66 4.32 11.58 8.39
C PRO A 66 3.65 10.91 9.62
N ASP A 67 2.53 11.44 10.11
CA ASP A 67 1.76 10.79 11.18
C ASP A 67 1.03 9.53 10.69
N TYR A 68 0.91 9.39 9.36
CA TYR A 68 0.21 8.31 8.68
C TYR A 68 1.18 7.50 7.80
N TYR A 69 2.04 8.17 7.06
CA TYR A 69 2.95 7.59 6.07
C TYR A 69 4.41 7.66 6.50
N GLY A 70 5.28 6.92 5.81
CA GLY A 70 6.72 6.88 6.13
C GLY A 70 7.13 5.86 7.19
N LYS A 71 6.17 5.18 7.84
CA LYS A 71 6.45 3.96 8.59
C LYS A 71 6.77 2.84 7.61
N GLY A 72 7.94 2.22 7.77
CA GLY A 72 8.37 1.10 6.91
C GLY A 72 7.42 -0.09 6.97
N LEU A 73 7.48 -0.94 5.95
CA LEU A 73 6.73 -2.21 5.94
C LEU A 73 7.36 -3.21 6.92
N GLY A 74 6.52 -3.93 7.66
CA GLY A 74 6.95 -4.92 8.66
C GLY A 74 6.10 -6.19 8.63
N ILE A 75 6.71 -7.29 9.07
CA ILE A 75 6.01 -8.57 9.26
C ILE A 75 5.43 -8.59 10.67
N ALA A 76 4.10 -8.64 10.80
CA ALA A 76 3.43 -8.66 12.09
C ALA A 76 3.40 -10.09 12.69
N VAL A 77 3.69 -10.20 13.98
CA VAL A 77 3.51 -11.42 14.78
C VAL A 77 2.53 -11.18 15.92
N ARG A 78 2.00 -12.26 16.51
CA ARG A 78 1.15 -12.17 17.71
C ARG A 78 1.94 -11.55 18.86
N LYS A 79 1.32 -10.61 19.59
CA LYS A 79 1.92 -9.99 20.78
C LYS A 79 2.38 -11.06 21.79
N GLY A 80 3.61 -10.91 22.30
CA GLY A 80 4.24 -11.83 23.25
C GLY A 80 4.93 -13.04 22.61
N ASN A 81 4.90 -13.19 21.28
CA ASN A 81 5.64 -14.24 20.58
C ASN A 81 7.04 -13.75 20.16
N ASP A 82 7.87 -13.43 21.16
CA ASP A 82 9.19 -12.85 20.92
C ASP A 82 10.15 -13.83 20.24
N ALA A 83 10.01 -15.14 20.48
CA ALA A 83 10.81 -16.16 19.82
C ALA A 83 10.65 -16.13 18.30
N LEU A 84 9.40 -16.14 17.80
CA LEU A 84 9.12 -16.04 16.37
C LEU A 84 9.57 -14.69 15.79
N LEU A 85 9.39 -13.61 16.54
CA LEU A 85 9.86 -12.28 16.11
C LEU A 85 11.36 -12.27 15.86
N GLN A 86 12.15 -12.82 16.78
CA GLN A 86 13.61 -12.86 16.66
C GLN A 86 14.07 -13.74 15.49
N GLU A 87 13.43 -14.89 15.27
CA GLU A 87 13.73 -15.74 14.12
C GLU A 87 13.45 -15.04 12.79
N ILE A 88 12.31 -14.35 12.68
CA ILE A 88 11.96 -13.57 11.49
C ILE A 88 12.96 -12.44 11.27
N ASN A 89 13.33 -11.71 12.31
CA ASN A 89 14.31 -10.62 12.21
C ASN A 89 15.68 -11.14 11.76
N ALA A 90 16.17 -12.22 12.36
CA ALA A 90 17.44 -12.84 11.97
C ALA A 90 17.43 -13.35 10.51
N ALA A 91 16.30 -13.85 10.02
CA ALA A 91 16.14 -14.21 8.61
C ALA A 91 16.13 -12.98 7.70
N LEU A 92 15.40 -11.92 8.08
CA LEU A 92 15.35 -10.66 7.34
C LEU A 92 16.71 -10.00 7.24
N ASP A 93 17.53 -10.02 8.29
CA ASP A 93 18.89 -9.47 8.25
C ASP A 93 19.76 -10.15 7.20
N LYS A 94 19.66 -11.48 7.10
CA LYS A 94 20.38 -12.26 6.07
C LYS A 94 19.87 -11.94 4.67
N VAL A 95 18.55 -11.90 4.47
CA VAL A 95 17.94 -11.60 3.16
C VAL A 95 18.30 -10.19 2.71
N LYS A 96 18.17 -9.18 3.59
CA LYS A 96 18.43 -7.79 3.25
C LYS A 96 19.91 -7.50 2.98
N ALA A 97 20.82 -8.30 3.53
CA ALA A 97 22.24 -8.23 3.23
C ALA A 97 22.63 -8.94 1.91
N SER A 98 21.70 -9.67 1.29
CA SER A 98 21.98 -10.49 0.12
C SER A 98 21.69 -9.75 -1.20
N PRO A 99 22.42 -10.05 -2.29
CA PRO A 99 22.16 -9.45 -3.61
C PRO A 99 20.75 -9.74 -4.14
N GLU A 100 20.16 -10.87 -3.73
CA GLU A 100 18.82 -11.29 -4.13
C GLU A 100 17.75 -10.29 -3.65
N TYR A 101 17.95 -9.60 -2.53
CA TYR A 101 17.01 -8.58 -2.08
C TYR A 101 16.93 -7.41 -3.07
N ALA A 102 18.07 -6.95 -3.58
CA ALA A 102 18.10 -5.92 -4.63
C ALA A 102 17.40 -6.40 -5.90
N GLN A 103 17.63 -7.67 -6.31
CA GLN A 103 16.95 -8.27 -7.47
C GLN A 103 15.43 -8.36 -7.27
N MET A 104 14.96 -8.65 -6.04
CA MET A 104 13.53 -8.64 -5.72
C MET A 104 12.96 -7.23 -5.84
N GLN A 105 13.67 -6.22 -5.34
CA GLN A 105 13.23 -4.83 -5.46
C GLN A 105 13.13 -4.41 -6.92
N GLU A 106 14.15 -4.70 -7.72
CA GLU A 106 14.18 -4.42 -9.15
C GLU A 106 13.03 -5.12 -9.88
N LYS A 107 12.83 -6.42 -9.63
CA LYS A 107 11.76 -7.19 -10.28
C LYS A 107 10.35 -6.65 -10.02
N TRP A 108 10.07 -6.21 -8.79
CA TRP A 108 8.71 -5.88 -8.38
C TRP A 108 8.38 -4.39 -8.38
N PHE A 109 9.39 -3.52 -8.30
CA PHE A 109 9.20 -2.07 -8.17
C PHE A 109 9.84 -1.23 -9.28
N THR A 110 10.58 -1.84 -10.23
CA THR A 110 11.00 -1.10 -11.43
C THR A 110 9.75 -0.82 -12.28
N GLN A 111 9.46 0.47 -12.48
CA GLN A 111 8.35 0.91 -13.31
C GLN A 111 8.71 0.83 -14.78
#